data_AF-A0A371M781-F1
#
_entry.id   AF-A0A371M781-F1
#
_cell.length_a   1.000
_cell.length_b   1.000
_cell.length_c   1.000
_cell.angle_alpha   90.00
_cell.angle_beta   90.00
_cell.angle_gamma   90.00
#
_symmetry.space_group_name_H-M   'P 1'
#
loop_
_entity.id
_entity.type
_entity.pdbx_description
1 polymer ?
#
loop_
_entity_poly.entity_id
_entity_poly.type
_entity_poly.pdbx_seq_one_letter_code
_entity_poly.pdbx_strand_id
1 'polypeptide(L)'
;MTASTLADRLRQPEYTGENRCTPCTVVNVVIAAALSLLLGVAWPPLALVSFAVFAGAIYFRGYLIPGTPTLTKTYFPDRVLRWFDKEPTPTRVGSAPAAPATENDADAESPSDEVEAGQLDEGGESAEELDVESSLLEAGALDWDESGDELRLDPAFESAWNDEIERTDDATIRRRLADLTGLDADDISLESRSRNRWFVAVVDGTTVGTWESRAALVADVAADAALGDRFDDWDRLTGEQRSALARGLRIYLDRCPACGGDVRFGTETAESCCRSWEVFVVRCDDCEERLLEVDADALEPEAA
;
A
#
# COMPACT_ATOMS: atom_id res chain seq x y z
N MET A 1 10.96 35.17 12.29
CA MET A 1 11.93 34.89 11.20
C MET A 1 13.12 34.16 11.81
N THR A 2 13.02 32.86 11.98
CA THR A 2 14.10 32.02 12.52
C THR A 2 15.16 31.83 11.43
N ALA A 3 16.43 32.05 11.78
CA ALA A 3 17.55 31.90 10.86
C ALA A 3 17.62 30.44 10.38
N SER A 4 17.35 30.22 9.09
CA SER A 4 17.61 28.94 8.43
C SER A 4 19.10 28.63 8.60
N THR A 5 19.42 27.59 9.36
CA THR A 5 20.80 27.24 9.66
C THR A 5 21.47 26.67 8.41
N LEU A 6 22.81 26.74 8.30
CA LEU A 6 23.55 26.08 7.21
C LEU A 6 23.19 24.58 7.10
N ALA A 7 22.81 23.96 8.21
CA ALA A 7 22.29 22.60 8.26
C ALA A 7 20.94 22.44 7.55
N ASP A 8 20.01 23.38 7.75
CA ASP A 8 18.70 23.37 7.06
C ASP A 8 18.84 23.57 5.55
N ARG A 9 19.85 24.34 5.13
CA ARG A 9 20.12 24.61 3.71
C ARG A 9 20.79 23.43 2.98
N LEU A 10 21.47 22.56 3.73
CA LEU A 10 22.11 21.35 3.20
C LEU A 10 21.18 20.13 3.27
N ARG A 11 20.12 20.20 4.07
CA ARG A 11 19.14 19.13 4.21
C ARG A 11 18.24 19.06 2.99
N GLN A 12 18.03 17.85 2.48
CA GLN A 12 16.99 17.58 1.48
C GLN A 12 15.86 16.82 2.17
N PRO A 13 14.78 17.52 2.58
CA PRO A 13 13.68 16.90 3.31
C PRO A 13 12.95 15.85 2.47
N GLU A 14 13.08 15.89 1.14
CA GLU A 14 12.53 14.88 0.23
C GLU A 14 13.19 13.50 0.41
N TYR A 15 14.41 13.43 0.98
CA TYR A 15 15.20 12.20 1.08
C TYR A 15 15.76 11.94 2.50
N THR A 16 15.31 12.69 3.51
CA THR A 16 15.79 12.57 4.89
C THR A 16 14.65 12.51 5.90
N GLY A 17 14.94 12.09 7.13
CA GLY A 17 13.91 11.90 8.16
C GLY A 17 12.99 10.73 7.85
N GLU A 18 11.69 11.00 7.75
CA GLU A 18 10.64 10.01 7.54
C GLU A 18 10.58 9.50 6.09
N ASN A 19 11.14 10.26 5.14
CA ASN A 19 11.27 9.88 3.72
C ASN A 19 12.58 9.13 3.41
N ARG A 20 13.19 8.49 4.42
CA ARG A 20 14.49 7.80 4.26
C ARG A 20 14.28 6.31 4.04
N CYS A 21 14.85 5.76 2.97
CA CYS A 21 14.94 4.32 2.79
C CYS A 21 16.08 3.73 3.64
N THR A 22 15.74 2.87 4.61
CA THR A 22 16.71 2.20 5.51
C THR A 22 17.66 1.28 4.73
N PRO A 23 17.19 0.37 3.84
CA PRO A 23 18.06 -0.41 2.96
C PRO A 23 19.07 0.45 2.16
N CYS A 24 18.61 1.54 1.54
CA CYS A 24 19.49 2.44 0.79
C CYS A 24 20.49 3.17 1.69
N THR A 25 20.10 3.51 2.92
CA THR A 25 21.03 4.06 3.92
C THR A 25 22.12 3.05 4.26
N VAL A 26 21.76 1.78 4.49
CA VAL A 26 22.74 0.71 4.79
C VAL A 26 23.72 0.56 3.64
N VAL A 27 23.23 0.44 2.39
CA VAL A 27 24.09 0.32 1.21
C VAL A 27 25.02 1.53 1.07
N ASN A 28 24.50 2.76 1.22
CA ASN A 28 25.32 3.97 1.18
C ASN A 28 26.40 3.99 2.26
N VAL A 29 26.10 3.53 3.48
CA VAL A 29 27.07 3.44 4.58
C VAL A 29 28.13 2.39 4.29
N VAL A 30 27.76 1.23 3.73
CA VAL A 30 28.71 0.19 3.31
C VAL A 30 29.65 0.71 2.22
N ILE A 31 29.12 1.40 1.20
CA ILE A 31 29.94 2.02 0.15
C ILE A 31 30.86 3.09 0.75
N ALA A 32 30.34 3.93 1.65
CA ALA A 32 31.15 4.94 2.34
C ALA A 32 32.30 4.31 3.12
N ALA A 33 32.04 3.25 3.88
CA ALA A 33 33.06 2.53 4.63
C ALA A 33 34.11 1.90 3.71
N ALA A 34 33.70 1.24 2.62
CA ALA A 34 34.61 0.64 1.65
C ALA A 34 35.52 1.68 0.98
N LEU A 35 34.95 2.80 0.50
CA LEU A 35 35.70 3.89 -0.10
C LEU A 35 36.67 4.55 0.90
N SER A 36 36.24 4.75 2.14
CA SER A 36 37.10 5.29 3.20
C SER A 36 38.25 4.36 3.56
N LEU A 37 38.03 3.05 3.64
CA LEU A 37 39.09 2.07 3.86
C LEU A 37 40.10 2.06 2.72
N LEU A 38 39.64 2.12 1.46
CA LEU A 38 40.51 2.22 0.29
C LEU A 38 41.39 3.47 0.32
N LEU A 39 40.84 4.63 0.68
CA LEU A 39 41.62 5.86 0.85
C LEU A 39 42.60 5.76 2.04
N GLY A 40 42.22 5.05 3.09
CA GLY A 40 43.05 4.76 4.25
C GLY A 40 44.33 3.97 3.93
N VAL A 41 44.30 3.11 2.91
CA VAL A 41 45.49 2.37 2.43
C VAL A 41 46.57 3.35 1.94
N ALA A 42 46.19 4.46 1.33
CA ALA A 42 47.13 5.50 0.90
C ALA A 42 47.60 6.37 2.08
N TRP A 43 46.68 6.76 2.98
CA TRP A 43 47.01 7.54 4.18
C TRP A 43 45.96 7.33 5.29
N PRO A 44 46.32 6.77 6.46
CA PRO A 44 45.34 6.40 7.49
C PRO A 44 44.39 7.52 7.95
N PRO A 45 44.82 8.78 8.11
CA PRO A 45 43.90 9.88 8.44
C PRO A 45 42.79 10.13 7.40
N LEU A 46 43.02 9.78 6.12
CA LEU A 46 42.00 9.95 5.08
C LEU A 46 40.79 9.06 5.28
N ALA A 47 40.94 7.89 5.91
CA ALA A 47 39.81 7.02 6.19
C ALA A 47 38.78 7.73 7.07
N LEU A 48 39.24 8.32 8.19
CA LEU A 48 38.35 8.98 9.15
C LEU A 48 37.75 10.28 8.58
N VAL A 49 38.56 11.09 7.90
CA VAL A 49 38.09 12.36 7.31
C VAL A 49 37.09 12.09 6.18
N SER A 50 37.39 11.16 5.27
CA SER A 50 36.47 10.81 4.17
C SER A 50 35.18 10.20 4.70
N PHE A 51 35.25 9.30 5.69
CA PHE A 51 34.06 8.68 6.26
C PHE A 51 33.16 9.72 6.93
N ALA A 52 33.74 10.66 7.69
CA ALA A 52 32.97 11.76 8.28
C ALA A 52 32.27 12.63 7.22
N VAL A 53 32.93 12.90 6.10
CA VAL A 53 32.34 13.64 4.98
C VAL A 53 31.22 12.84 4.31
N PHE A 54 31.44 11.56 4.04
CA PHE A 54 30.44 10.65 3.45
C PHE A 54 29.23 10.44 4.36
N ALA A 55 29.45 10.18 5.64
CA ALA A 55 28.39 10.09 6.64
C ALA A 55 27.62 11.40 6.76
N GLY A 56 28.30 12.55 6.69
CA GLY A 56 27.65 13.86 6.60
C GLY A 56 26.78 14.00 5.36
N ALA A 57 27.27 13.61 4.18
CA ALA A 57 26.48 13.62 2.95
C ALA A 57 25.23 12.73 3.07
N ILE A 58 25.37 11.50 3.56
CA ILE A 58 24.25 10.57 3.79
C ILE A 58 23.28 11.15 4.83
N TYR A 59 23.76 11.77 5.90
CA TYR A 59 22.90 12.32 6.95
C TYR A 59 22.06 13.50 6.45
N PHE A 60 22.67 14.44 5.72
CA PHE A 60 21.98 15.65 5.25
C PHE A 60 21.22 15.45 3.94
N ARG A 61 21.68 14.58 3.04
CA ARG A 61 21.06 14.39 1.72
C ARG A 61 20.36 13.06 1.51
N GLY A 62 20.58 12.08 2.37
CA GLY A 62 20.01 10.73 2.21
C GLY A 62 20.80 9.82 1.26
N TYR A 63 21.77 10.35 0.51
CA TYR A 63 22.59 9.60 -0.43
C TYR A 63 24.07 10.01 -0.41
N LEU A 64 24.94 9.06 -0.77
CA LEU A 64 26.38 9.27 -0.83
C LEU A 64 26.83 9.98 -2.12
N ILE A 65 26.28 9.58 -3.27
CA ILE A 65 26.65 10.10 -4.59
C ILE A 65 25.48 10.96 -5.13
N PRO A 66 25.70 12.22 -5.51
CA PRO A 66 24.66 13.10 -6.03
C PRO A 66 23.91 12.52 -7.23
N GLY A 67 22.57 12.61 -7.20
CA GLY A 67 21.70 12.15 -8.29
C GLY A 67 21.46 10.64 -8.32
N THR A 68 21.96 9.87 -7.33
CA THR A 68 21.67 8.43 -7.23
C THR A 68 20.18 8.10 -7.23
N PRO A 69 19.27 8.81 -6.51
CA PRO A 69 17.84 8.49 -6.55
C PRO A 69 17.27 8.60 -7.96
N THR A 70 17.64 9.65 -8.71
CA THR A 70 17.22 9.85 -10.09
C THR A 70 17.81 8.76 -11.00
N LEU A 71 19.08 8.40 -10.82
CA LEU A 71 19.73 7.35 -11.60
C LEU A 71 19.11 5.96 -11.36
N THR A 72 18.81 5.59 -10.11
CA THR A 72 18.13 4.32 -9.83
C THR A 72 16.73 4.30 -10.42
N LYS A 73 15.94 5.36 -10.26
CA LYS A 73 14.60 5.44 -10.86
C LYS A 73 14.62 5.33 -12.39
N THR A 74 15.62 5.92 -13.05
CA THR A 74 15.68 5.97 -14.52
C THR A 74 16.34 4.74 -15.16
N TYR A 75 17.29 4.08 -14.48
CA TYR A 75 18.14 3.07 -15.13
C TYR A 75 18.19 1.71 -14.43
N PHE A 76 17.72 1.58 -13.19
CA PHE A 76 17.75 0.30 -12.50
C PHE A 76 16.50 -0.53 -12.83
N PRO A 77 16.63 -1.86 -13.05
CA PRO A 77 15.48 -2.72 -13.29
C PRO A 77 14.54 -2.77 -12.08
N ASP A 78 13.22 -2.73 -12.31
CA ASP A 78 12.20 -2.74 -11.24
C ASP A 78 12.28 -3.95 -10.32
N ARG A 79 12.75 -5.10 -10.82
CA ARG A 79 12.99 -6.31 -10.02
C ARG A 79 13.97 -6.06 -8.88
N VAL A 80 15.01 -5.27 -9.13
CA VAL A 80 16.03 -4.95 -8.13
C VAL A 80 15.51 -3.87 -7.18
N LEU A 81 14.77 -2.88 -7.69
CA LEU A 81 14.18 -1.80 -6.90
C LEU A 81 13.10 -2.28 -5.94
N ARG A 82 12.32 -3.32 -6.30
CA ARG A 82 11.34 -3.98 -5.40
C ARG A 82 11.97 -4.49 -4.10
N TRP A 83 13.22 -4.95 -4.13
CA TRP A 83 13.90 -5.40 -2.91
C TRP A 83 14.21 -4.27 -1.92
N PHE A 84 14.30 -3.03 -2.43
CA PHE A 84 14.53 -1.82 -1.64
C PHE A 84 13.23 -1.12 -1.25
N ASP A 85 12.09 -1.58 -1.77
CA ASP A 85 10.80 -0.97 -1.50
C ASP A 85 10.28 -1.39 -0.12
N LYS A 86 9.74 -0.40 0.58
CA LYS A 86 9.24 -0.54 1.96
C LYS A 86 7.86 0.10 2.10
N GLU A 87 7.14 0.28 0.99
CA GLU A 87 5.72 0.60 1.05
C GLU A 87 5.04 -0.47 1.94
N PRO A 88 4.38 -0.09 3.04
CA PRO A 88 3.71 -1.07 3.88
C PRO A 88 2.68 -1.81 3.03
N THR A 89 2.73 -3.14 3.01
CA THR A 89 1.66 -3.93 2.41
C THR A 89 0.35 -3.52 3.08
N PRO A 90 -0.64 -3.01 2.32
CA PRO A 90 -1.86 -2.49 2.91
C PRO A 90 -2.56 -3.61 3.68
N THR A 91 -2.90 -3.36 4.95
CA THR A 91 -3.62 -4.32 5.78
C THR A 91 -5.06 -4.38 5.30
N ARG A 92 -5.52 -5.57 4.90
CA ARG A 92 -6.92 -5.80 4.52
C ARG A 92 -7.75 -6.07 5.77
N VAL A 93 -8.98 -5.56 5.78
CA VAL A 93 -9.92 -5.85 6.87
C VAL A 93 -10.24 -7.33 6.88
N GLY A 94 -10.21 -7.93 8.07
CA GLY A 94 -10.51 -9.34 8.27
C GLY A 94 -9.34 -10.30 8.01
N SER A 95 -8.20 -9.81 7.52
CA SER A 95 -6.98 -10.62 7.51
C SER A 95 -6.42 -10.75 8.93
N ALA A 96 -5.85 -11.91 9.27
CA ALA A 96 -5.19 -12.11 10.57
C ALA A 96 -4.11 -11.02 10.77
N PRO A 97 -4.01 -10.39 11.95
CA PRO A 97 -3.04 -9.35 12.18
C PRO A 97 -1.64 -9.90 11.92
N ALA A 98 -0.93 -9.30 10.96
CA ALA A 98 0.49 -9.56 10.77
C ALA A 98 1.18 -9.24 12.09
N ALA A 99 1.85 -10.23 12.69
CA ALA A 99 2.62 -10.01 13.91
C ALA A 99 3.52 -8.77 13.71
N PRO A 100 3.61 -7.85 14.69
CA PRO A 100 4.41 -6.66 14.54
C PRO A 100 5.82 -7.09 14.16
N ALA A 101 6.31 -6.60 13.02
CA ALA A 101 7.69 -6.79 12.60
C ALA A 101 8.56 -6.10 13.66
N THR A 102 8.99 -6.88 14.65
CA THR A 102 9.98 -6.43 15.62
C THR A 102 11.25 -6.16 14.85
N GLU A 103 11.59 -4.88 14.70
CA GLU A 103 12.92 -4.43 14.34
C GLU A 103 13.90 -4.94 15.40
N ASN A 104 14.45 -6.13 15.18
CA ASN A 104 15.69 -6.61 15.77
C ASN A 104 16.09 -7.87 15.02
N ASP A 105 17.21 -7.80 14.31
CA ASP A 105 18.20 -8.87 14.34
C ASP A 105 19.53 -8.32 13.81
N ALA A 106 20.35 -7.90 14.78
CA ALA A 106 21.79 -7.88 14.63
C ALA A 106 22.32 -9.25 15.07
N ASP A 107 23.16 -9.82 14.20
CA ASP A 107 24.15 -10.86 14.45
C ASP A 107 23.69 -12.29 14.81
N ALA A 108 23.75 -13.19 13.82
CA ALA A 108 24.32 -14.53 14.00
C ALA A 108 24.61 -15.23 12.65
N GLU A 109 25.88 -15.15 12.26
CA GLU A 109 26.71 -16.21 11.63
C GLU A 109 26.05 -17.25 10.69
N SER A 110 26.46 -17.21 9.42
CA SER A 110 26.44 -18.39 8.56
C SER A 110 27.38 -19.48 9.08
N PRO A 111 26.96 -20.75 8.98
CA PRO A 111 27.81 -21.69 8.26
C PRO A 111 27.05 -22.35 7.10
N SER A 112 27.77 -22.43 5.99
CA SER A 112 27.53 -23.30 4.84
C SER A 112 27.30 -24.76 5.27
N ASP A 113 26.36 -25.45 4.60
CA ASP A 113 26.61 -26.77 4.01
C ASP A 113 25.51 -27.11 3.00
N GLU A 114 25.93 -27.63 1.85
CA GLU A 114 25.12 -28.16 0.75
C GLU A 114 24.40 -29.46 1.20
N VAL A 115 23.13 -29.69 0.81
CA VAL A 115 22.65 -30.93 0.14
C VAL A 115 21.14 -30.94 -0.17
N GLU A 116 20.87 -31.40 -1.40
CA GLU A 116 19.77 -32.24 -1.89
C GLU A 116 18.28 -31.83 -1.86
N ALA A 117 17.68 -32.08 -3.02
CA ALA A 117 16.26 -32.06 -3.32
C ALA A 117 15.46 -33.03 -2.43
N GLY A 118 14.33 -32.55 -1.93
CA GLY A 118 13.35 -33.32 -1.17
C GLY A 118 11.97 -32.74 -1.37
N GLN A 119 11.10 -33.55 -1.97
CA GLN A 119 9.78 -33.26 -2.46
C GLN A 119 8.71 -33.26 -1.33
N LEU A 120 7.71 -32.38 -1.48
CA LEU A 120 6.37 -32.30 -0.83
C LEU A 120 6.29 -31.91 0.65
N ASP A 121 5.65 -30.76 0.90
CA ASP A 121 4.54 -30.70 1.86
C ASP A 121 3.45 -29.77 1.28
N GLU A 122 2.48 -30.39 0.59
CA GLU A 122 1.15 -29.82 0.37
C GLU A 122 0.42 -29.88 1.72
N GLY A 123 0.05 -28.73 2.28
CA GLY A 123 -0.65 -28.75 3.56
C GLY A 123 -0.83 -27.40 4.25
N GLY A 124 -1.01 -26.31 3.50
CA GLY A 124 -1.65 -25.11 4.02
C GLY A 124 -2.94 -24.94 3.23
N GLU A 125 -4.08 -25.31 3.82
CA GLU A 125 -5.40 -24.99 3.27
C GLU A 125 -5.51 -23.46 3.15
N SER A 126 -5.09 -22.91 2.02
CA SER A 126 -5.51 -21.59 1.56
C SER A 126 -7.00 -21.72 1.28
N ALA A 127 -7.83 -21.02 2.06
CA ALA A 127 -9.23 -20.84 1.77
C ALA A 127 -9.40 -20.59 0.26
N GLU A 128 -10.32 -21.29 -0.40
CA GLU A 128 -10.60 -21.14 -1.83
C GLU A 128 -10.66 -19.64 -2.16
N GLU A 129 -9.73 -19.16 -3.00
CA GLU A 129 -9.73 -17.78 -3.46
C GLU A 129 -11.06 -17.54 -4.16
N LEU A 130 -11.90 -16.71 -3.52
CA LEU A 130 -13.21 -16.33 -4.04
C LEU A 130 -13.01 -15.61 -5.38
N ASP A 131 -13.64 -16.10 -6.44
CA ASP A 131 -13.69 -15.39 -7.71
C ASP A 131 -14.62 -14.18 -7.57
N VAL A 132 -14.02 -13.00 -7.36
CA VAL A 132 -14.72 -11.74 -7.06
C VAL A 132 -15.67 -11.35 -8.20
N GLU A 133 -15.23 -11.44 -9.45
CA GLU A 133 -16.02 -11.02 -10.61
C GLU A 133 -17.24 -11.92 -10.78
N SER A 134 -17.02 -13.24 -10.82
CA SER A 134 -18.12 -14.21 -10.92
C SER A 134 -19.09 -14.09 -9.76
N SER A 135 -18.61 -13.89 -8.54
CA SER A 135 -19.48 -13.72 -7.36
C SER A 135 -20.35 -12.46 -7.45
N LEU A 136 -19.79 -11.34 -7.92
CA LEU A 136 -20.53 -10.09 -8.08
C LEU A 136 -21.56 -10.16 -9.22
N LEU A 137 -21.26 -10.89 -10.29
CA LEU A 137 -22.22 -11.21 -11.36
C LEU A 137 -23.36 -12.09 -10.84
N GLU A 138 -23.05 -13.16 -10.12
CA GLU A 138 -24.05 -14.07 -9.55
C GLU A 138 -24.98 -13.37 -8.56
N ALA A 139 -24.45 -12.43 -7.77
CA ALA A 139 -25.24 -11.60 -6.86
C ALA A 139 -26.09 -10.51 -7.56
N GLY A 140 -25.94 -10.35 -8.89
CA GLY A 140 -26.58 -9.26 -9.64
C GLY A 140 -26.15 -7.88 -9.16
N ALA A 141 -24.90 -7.76 -8.70
CA ALA A 141 -24.25 -6.48 -8.44
C ALA A 141 -23.59 -5.93 -9.72
N LEU A 142 -23.07 -6.84 -10.55
CA LEU A 142 -22.57 -6.56 -11.88
C LEU A 142 -23.47 -7.22 -12.94
N ASP A 143 -23.51 -6.61 -14.12
CA ASP A 143 -24.09 -7.18 -15.32
C ASP A 143 -23.23 -6.83 -16.54
N TRP A 144 -23.39 -7.57 -17.61
CA TRP A 144 -22.81 -7.23 -18.90
C TRP A 144 -23.58 -6.06 -19.53
N ASP A 145 -22.87 -5.27 -20.32
CA ASP A 145 -23.49 -4.27 -21.16
C ASP A 145 -24.29 -4.89 -22.32
N GLU A 146 -24.86 -4.06 -23.20
CA GLU A 146 -25.69 -4.56 -24.30
C GLU A 146 -24.89 -5.36 -25.34
N SER A 147 -23.58 -5.08 -25.49
CA SER A 147 -22.70 -5.82 -26.40
C SER A 147 -22.14 -7.11 -25.80
N GLY A 148 -22.11 -7.22 -24.47
CA GLY A 148 -21.62 -8.40 -23.77
C GLY A 148 -20.10 -8.47 -23.65
N ASP A 149 -19.42 -7.32 -23.79
CA ASP A 149 -17.96 -7.21 -23.75
C ASP A 149 -17.44 -6.28 -22.65
N GLU A 150 -18.32 -5.54 -21.97
CA GLU A 150 -17.98 -4.70 -20.83
C GLU A 150 -18.85 -5.02 -19.61
N LEU A 151 -18.23 -5.09 -18.43
CA LEU A 151 -18.93 -5.22 -17.15
C LEU A 151 -19.29 -3.86 -16.59
N ARG A 152 -20.49 -3.75 -16.03
CA ARG A 152 -21.02 -2.54 -15.38
C ARG A 152 -21.79 -2.91 -14.12
N LEU A 153 -22.07 -1.91 -13.28
CA LEU A 153 -23.01 -2.10 -12.17
C LEU A 153 -24.42 -2.39 -12.70
N ASP A 154 -25.12 -3.32 -12.05
CA ASP A 154 -26.57 -3.45 -12.23
C ASP A 154 -27.25 -2.16 -11.73
N PRO A 155 -28.18 -1.54 -12.49
CA PRO A 155 -28.77 -0.25 -12.10
C PRO A 155 -29.50 -0.27 -10.76
N ALA A 156 -30.10 -1.41 -10.37
CA ALA A 156 -30.77 -1.52 -9.08
C ALA A 156 -29.77 -1.66 -7.93
N PHE A 157 -28.67 -2.38 -8.17
CA PHE A 157 -27.54 -2.42 -7.23
C PHE A 157 -26.87 -1.05 -7.08
N GLU A 158 -26.58 -0.37 -8.18
CA GLU A 158 -25.95 0.96 -8.19
C GLU A 158 -26.77 1.96 -7.36
N SER A 159 -28.10 2.00 -7.57
CA SER A 159 -28.98 2.87 -6.78
C SER A 159 -28.96 2.51 -5.30
N ALA A 160 -28.97 1.22 -4.95
CA ALA A 160 -28.94 0.77 -3.55
C ALA A 160 -27.59 1.09 -2.87
N TRP A 161 -26.49 0.93 -3.60
CA TRP A 161 -25.16 1.21 -3.09
C TRP A 161 -24.95 2.71 -2.86
N ASN A 162 -25.36 3.57 -3.80
CA ASN A 162 -25.33 5.03 -3.62
C ASN A 162 -26.17 5.48 -2.42
N ASP A 163 -27.35 4.89 -2.25
CA ASP A 163 -28.21 5.10 -1.08
C ASP A 163 -27.52 4.73 0.24
N GLU A 164 -26.79 3.62 0.29
CA GLU A 164 -26.00 3.21 1.46
C GLU A 164 -24.77 4.11 1.69
N ILE A 165 -24.12 4.59 0.62
CA ILE A 165 -23.03 5.57 0.69
C ILE A 165 -23.51 6.84 1.39
N GLU A 166 -24.67 7.38 1.00
CA GLU A 166 -25.25 8.59 1.59
C GLU A 166 -25.57 8.43 3.09
N ARG A 167 -25.92 7.21 3.52
CA ARG A 167 -26.25 6.89 4.92
C ARG A 167 -25.02 6.56 5.77
N THR A 168 -23.87 6.32 5.15
CA THR A 168 -22.68 5.83 5.84
C THR A 168 -21.93 6.98 6.51
N ASP A 169 -22.13 7.10 7.83
CA ASP A 169 -21.39 7.98 8.70
C ASP A 169 -20.29 7.25 9.50
N ASP A 170 -19.50 8.01 10.25
CA ASP A 170 -18.41 7.48 11.08
C ASP A 170 -18.87 6.44 12.12
N ALA A 171 -20.10 6.57 12.64
CA ALA A 171 -20.66 5.61 13.59
C ALA A 171 -21.01 4.29 12.89
N THR A 172 -21.58 4.38 11.70
CA THR A 172 -21.89 3.23 10.83
C THR A 172 -20.62 2.50 10.41
N ILE A 173 -19.57 3.24 10.03
CA ILE A 173 -18.25 2.68 9.72
C ILE A 173 -17.69 1.87 10.88
N ARG A 174 -17.63 2.45 12.09
CA ARG A 174 -17.07 1.74 13.26
C ARG A 174 -17.87 0.48 13.58
N ARG A 175 -19.19 0.54 13.57
CA ARG A 175 -20.06 -0.63 13.80
C ARG A 175 -19.81 -1.74 12.78
N ARG A 176 -19.75 -1.41 11.49
CA ARG A 176 -19.53 -2.40 10.43
C ARG A 176 -18.13 -3.02 10.49
N LEU A 177 -17.11 -2.22 10.76
CA LEU A 177 -15.75 -2.72 10.98
C LEU A 177 -15.68 -3.64 12.20
N ALA A 178 -16.36 -3.28 13.29
CA ALA A 178 -16.49 -4.12 14.49
C ALA A 178 -17.15 -5.47 14.15
N ASP A 179 -18.24 -5.47 13.40
CA ASP A 179 -18.91 -6.70 12.94
C ASP A 179 -17.99 -7.59 12.09
N LEU A 180 -17.23 -7.00 11.16
CA LEU A 180 -16.30 -7.72 10.27
C LEU A 180 -15.07 -8.28 10.99
N THR A 181 -14.64 -7.64 12.07
CA THR A 181 -13.40 -8.00 12.79
C THR A 181 -13.66 -8.69 14.13
N GLY A 182 -14.90 -8.74 14.60
CA GLY A 182 -15.26 -9.25 15.92
C GLY A 182 -14.77 -8.38 17.08
N LEU A 183 -14.52 -7.09 16.83
CA LEU A 183 -13.99 -6.13 17.80
C LEU A 183 -15.11 -5.23 18.38
N ASP A 184 -14.80 -4.44 19.40
CA ASP A 184 -15.72 -3.41 19.88
C ASP A 184 -15.62 -2.15 19.00
N ALA A 185 -16.76 -1.57 18.64
CA ALA A 185 -16.82 -0.37 17.81
C ALA A 185 -16.20 0.85 18.50
N ASP A 186 -16.28 0.91 19.84
CA ASP A 186 -15.73 2.02 20.62
C ASP A 186 -14.19 2.01 20.67
N ASP A 187 -13.58 0.85 20.41
CA ASP A 187 -12.12 0.67 20.37
C ASP A 187 -11.51 1.02 19.00
N ILE A 188 -12.34 1.27 17.97
CA ILE A 188 -11.90 1.57 16.60
C ILE A 188 -11.71 3.08 16.40
N SER A 189 -10.46 3.52 16.23
CA SER A 189 -10.13 4.86 15.75
C SER A 189 -10.00 4.89 14.22
N LEU A 190 -10.42 6.01 13.62
CA LEU A 190 -10.30 6.28 12.19
C LEU A 190 -9.35 7.46 12.01
N GLU A 191 -8.29 7.26 11.24
CA GLU A 191 -7.20 8.23 11.14
C GLU A 191 -6.73 8.39 9.70
N SER A 192 -6.49 9.64 9.28
CA SER A 192 -5.73 9.91 8.06
C SER A 192 -4.24 9.96 8.39
N ARG A 193 -3.44 9.09 7.76
CA ARG A 193 -1.99 9.12 7.93
C ARG A 193 -1.36 9.97 6.82
N SER A 194 -1.15 11.24 7.15
CA SER A 194 -0.54 12.23 6.25
C SER A 194 0.81 11.81 5.63
N ARG A 195 1.55 10.90 6.27
CA ARG A 195 2.86 10.42 5.81
C ARG A 195 2.80 9.48 4.62
N ASN A 196 1.74 8.68 4.52
CA ASN A 196 1.68 7.58 3.57
C ASN A 196 0.40 7.60 2.73
N ARG A 197 -0.35 8.71 2.74
CA ARG A 197 -1.59 8.96 1.97
C ARG A 197 -2.76 8.03 2.29
N TRP A 198 -2.58 7.06 3.18
CA TRP A 198 -3.58 6.07 3.54
C TRP A 198 -4.53 6.59 4.63
N PHE A 199 -5.79 6.21 4.50
CA PHE A 199 -6.78 6.23 5.57
C PHE A 199 -6.78 4.88 6.26
N VAL A 200 -6.78 4.87 7.60
CA VAL A 200 -6.65 3.63 8.38
C VAL A 200 -7.68 3.53 9.49
N ALA A 201 -8.05 2.30 9.80
CA ALA A 201 -8.71 1.93 11.03
C ALA A 201 -7.68 1.32 11.98
N VAL A 202 -7.69 1.73 13.25
CA VAL A 202 -6.70 1.34 14.26
C VAL A 202 -7.40 0.90 15.55
N VAL A 203 -6.91 -0.16 16.17
CA VAL A 203 -7.35 -0.69 17.47
C VAL A 203 -6.12 -0.97 18.31
N ASP A 204 -6.04 -0.41 19.52
CA ASP A 204 -4.88 -0.54 20.42
C ASP A 204 -3.51 -0.26 19.74
N GLY A 205 -3.49 0.70 18.80
CA GLY A 205 -2.30 1.04 18.02
C GLY A 205 -1.97 0.10 16.85
N THR A 206 -2.74 -0.97 16.67
CA THR A 206 -2.63 -1.92 15.56
C THR A 206 -3.55 -1.51 14.42
N THR A 207 -3.03 -1.41 13.19
CA THR A 207 -3.85 -1.15 12.01
C THR A 207 -4.64 -2.40 11.65
N VAL A 208 -5.97 -2.26 11.56
CA VAL A 208 -6.90 -3.35 11.20
C VAL A 208 -7.44 -3.24 9.77
N GLY A 209 -7.22 -2.09 9.12
CA GLY A 209 -7.62 -1.86 7.74
C GLY A 209 -6.95 -0.61 7.16
N THR A 210 -6.67 -0.65 5.85
CA THR A 210 -6.03 0.44 5.09
C THR A 210 -6.79 0.71 3.80
N TRP A 211 -7.04 1.99 3.51
CA TRP A 211 -7.75 2.47 2.32
C TRP A 211 -7.06 3.69 1.72
N GLU A 212 -7.23 3.91 0.43
CA GLU A 212 -6.70 5.03 -0.35
C GLU A 212 -7.23 6.38 0.14
N SER A 213 -8.43 6.39 0.71
CA SER A 213 -9.08 7.55 1.30
C SER A 213 -10.20 7.17 2.25
N ARG A 214 -10.75 8.16 2.95
CA ARG A 214 -12.01 7.98 3.69
C ARG A 214 -13.16 7.65 2.74
N ALA A 215 -13.19 8.22 1.54
CA ALA A 215 -14.23 7.96 0.55
C ALA A 215 -14.22 6.49 0.08
N ALA A 216 -13.03 5.93 -0.11
CA ALA A 216 -12.82 4.51 -0.37
C ALA A 216 -13.40 3.62 0.76
N LEU A 217 -13.13 3.96 2.02
CA LEU A 217 -13.70 3.23 3.16
C LEU A 217 -15.24 3.31 3.20
N VAL A 218 -15.80 4.50 2.93
CA VAL A 218 -17.26 4.68 2.84
C VAL A 218 -17.85 3.79 1.76
N ALA A 219 -17.23 3.74 0.57
CA ALA A 219 -17.67 2.86 -0.52
C ALA A 219 -17.68 1.39 -0.09
N ASP A 220 -16.61 0.91 0.55
CA ASP A 220 -16.49 -0.47 0.99
C ASP A 220 -17.54 -0.84 2.04
N VAL A 221 -17.75 0.02 3.05
CA VAL A 221 -18.74 -0.20 4.11
C VAL A 221 -20.16 -0.17 3.56
N ALA A 222 -20.44 0.72 2.61
CA ALA A 222 -21.73 0.78 1.94
C ALA A 222 -21.95 -0.44 1.03
N ALA A 223 -20.91 -0.92 0.36
CA ALA A 223 -20.98 -2.12 -0.48
C ALA A 223 -21.30 -3.35 0.37
N ASP A 224 -20.66 -3.49 1.53
CA ASP A 224 -20.94 -4.56 2.48
C ASP A 224 -22.42 -4.61 2.92
N ALA A 225 -23.02 -3.43 3.10
CA ALA A 225 -24.45 -3.32 3.40
C ALA A 225 -25.33 -3.67 2.19
N ALA A 226 -25.01 -3.14 1.00
CA ALA A 226 -25.80 -3.34 -0.21
C ALA A 226 -25.76 -4.78 -0.75
N LEU A 227 -24.63 -5.47 -0.56
CA LEU A 227 -24.46 -6.88 -0.96
C LEU A 227 -25.14 -7.85 0.00
N GLY A 228 -25.36 -7.47 1.26
CA GLY A 228 -25.94 -8.35 2.28
C GLY A 228 -27.30 -8.94 1.91
N ASP A 229 -28.12 -8.20 1.17
CA ASP A 229 -29.44 -8.65 0.69
C ASP A 229 -29.39 -9.44 -0.64
N ARG A 230 -28.20 -9.54 -1.26
CA ARG A 230 -27.99 -10.12 -2.59
C ARG A 230 -27.32 -11.50 -2.56
N PHE A 231 -26.68 -11.86 -1.44
CA PHE A 231 -26.07 -13.17 -1.23
C PHE A 231 -26.87 -13.97 -0.19
N ASP A 232 -27.27 -15.20 -0.54
CA ASP A 232 -28.00 -16.08 0.38
C ASP A 232 -27.20 -16.47 1.63
N ASP A 233 -25.86 -16.49 1.53
CA ASP A 233 -24.93 -16.90 2.58
C ASP A 233 -23.89 -15.81 2.92
N TRP A 234 -24.27 -14.53 2.81
CA TRP A 234 -23.37 -13.39 3.08
C TRP A 234 -22.63 -13.48 4.42
N ASP A 235 -23.34 -13.88 5.47
CA ASP A 235 -22.78 -14.01 6.83
C ASP A 235 -21.79 -15.17 6.98
N ARG A 236 -21.69 -16.08 6.00
CA ARG A 236 -20.71 -17.17 5.98
C ARG A 236 -19.38 -16.76 5.35
N LEU A 237 -19.36 -15.67 4.58
CA LEU A 237 -18.13 -15.15 4.00
C LEU A 237 -17.21 -14.59 5.07
N THR A 238 -15.92 -14.85 4.94
CA THR A 238 -14.92 -14.26 5.83
C THR A 238 -14.83 -12.75 5.63
N GLY A 239 -14.29 -12.03 6.63
CA GLY A 239 -14.05 -10.59 6.51
C GLY A 239 -13.14 -10.25 5.32
N GLU A 240 -12.17 -11.11 5.00
CA GLU A 240 -11.30 -10.94 3.83
C GLU A 240 -12.07 -11.10 2.51
N GLN A 241 -12.93 -12.11 2.40
CA GLN A 241 -13.79 -12.32 1.22
C GLN A 241 -14.75 -11.15 1.00
N ARG A 242 -15.42 -10.68 2.06
CA ARG A 242 -16.32 -9.51 2.00
C ARG A 242 -15.55 -8.24 1.62
N SER A 243 -14.35 -8.04 2.20
CA SER A 243 -13.46 -6.93 1.85
C SER A 243 -13.00 -7.00 0.39
N ALA A 244 -12.75 -8.19 -0.16
CA ALA A 244 -12.36 -8.37 -1.56
C ALA A 244 -13.49 -7.98 -2.52
N LEU A 245 -14.73 -8.43 -2.26
CA LEU A 245 -15.91 -8.06 -3.04
C LEU A 245 -16.17 -6.55 -3.01
N ALA A 246 -16.18 -5.95 -1.82
CA ALA A 246 -16.38 -4.52 -1.64
C ALA A 246 -15.32 -3.69 -2.37
N ARG A 247 -14.05 -4.08 -2.26
CA ARG A 247 -12.94 -3.41 -2.94
C ARG A 247 -13.05 -3.51 -4.46
N GLY A 248 -13.45 -4.69 -4.97
CA GLY A 248 -13.62 -4.97 -6.39
C GLY A 248 -14.65 -4.04 -7.05
N LEU A 249 -15.73 -3.71 -6.34
CA LEU A 249 -16.76 -2.80 -6.85
C LEU A 249 -16.27 -1.37 -7.10
N ARG A 250 -15.19 -0.91 -6.44
CA ARG A 250 -14.71 0.47 -6.55
C ARG A 250 -14.24 0.86 -7.95
N ILE A 251 -13.89 -0.11 -8.79
CA ILE A 251 -13.52 0.16 -10.19
C ILE A 251 -14.72 0.66 -11.02
N TYR A 252 -15.94 0.32 -10.61
CA TYR A 252 -17.18 0.68 -11.30
C TYR A 252 -17.89 1.90 -10.68
N LEU A 253 -17.22 2.65 -9.79
CA LEU A 253 -17.81 3.86 -9.21
C LEU A 253 -17.89 4.99 -10.24
N ASP A 254 -19.10 5.45 -10.52
CA ASP A 254 -19.33 6.63 -11.37
C ASP A 254 -19.39 7.93 -10.57
N ARG A 255 -19.72 7.86 -9.27
CA ARG A 255 -19.83 9.02 -8.38
C ARG A 255 -18.98 8.90 -7.13
N CYS A 256 -18.43 10.02 -6.70
CA CYS A 256 -17.56 10.08 -5.55
C CYS A 256 -18.35 9.93 -4.23
N PRO A 257 -17.99 8.97 -3.36
CA PRO A 257 -18.63 8.80 -2.05
C PRO A 257 -18.47 9.98 -1.08
N ALA A 258 -17.53 10.89 -1.33
CA ALA A 258 -17.31 12.06 -0.47
C ALA A 258 -18.08 13.31 -0.90
N CYS A 259 -18.15 13.60 -2.20
CA CYS A 259 -18.73 14.85 -2.70
C CYS A 259 -19.83 14.67 -3.76
N GLY A 260 -20.09 13.43 -4.20
CA GLY A 260 -21.07 13.11 -5.25
C GLY A 260 -20.66 13.53 -6.67
N GLY A 261 -19.44 14.03 -6.85
CA GLY A 261 -18.89 14.44 -8.14
C GLY A 261 -18.50 13.27 -9.03
N ASP A 262 -18.26 13.54 -10.31
CA ASP A 262 -17.88 12.51 -11.29
C ASP A 262 -16.53 11.88 -10.94
N VAL A 263 -16.43 10.58 -11.24
CA VAL A 263 -15.23 9.77 -11.03
C VAL A 263 -14.63 9.42 -12.38
N ARG A 264 -13.29 9.46 -12.45
CA ARG A 264 -12.55 9.05 -13.63
C ARG A 264 -11.61 7.89 -13.33
N PHE A 265 -11.52 7.00 -14.30
CA PHE A 265 -10.47 6.00 -14.40
C PHE A 265 -9.27 6.59 -15.16
N GLY A 266 -8.06 6.30 -14.72
CA GLY A 266 -6.86 6.67 -15.45
C GLY A 266 -5.61 5.97 -14.94
N THR A 267 -4.50 6.17 -15.65
CA THR A 267 -3.18 5.70 -15.21
C THR A 267 -2.41 6.87 -14.61
N GLU A 268 -1.71 6.63 -13.51
CA GLU A 268 -0.80 7.58 -12.89
C GLU A 268 0.55 6.89 -12.61
N THR A 269 1.59 7.70 -12.39
CA THR A 269 2.89 7.17 -11.92
C THR A 269 2.94 7.30 -10.41
N ALA A 270 2.97 6.16 -9.71
CA ALA A 270 3.31 6.11 -8.30
C ALA A 270 4.82 6.16 -8.13
N GLU A 271 5.29 6.81 -7.05
CA GLU A 271 6.71 6.91 -6.75
C GLU A 271 6.99 6.61 -5.28
N SER A 272 8.02 5.80 -5.06
CA SER A 272 8.70 5.72 -3.77
C SER A 272 10.03 6.50 -3.84
N CYS A 273 10.77 6.50 -2.74
CA CYS A 273 12.10 7.13 -2.68
C CYS A 273 13.06 6.56 -3.74
N CYS A 274 12.84 5.33 -4.21
CA CYS A 274 13.79 4.59 -5.04
C CYS A 274 13.18 3.97 -6.30
N ARG A 275 11.86 3.91 -6.43
CA ARG A 275 11.15 3.36 -7.60
C ARG A 275 10.09 4.34 -8.09
N SER A 276 9.72 4.22 -9.36
CA SER A 276 8.50 4.77 -9.96
C SER A 276 7.84 3.66 -10.78
N TRP A 277 6.53 3.50 -10.72
CA TRP A 277 5.81 2.48 -11.47
C TRP A 277 4.43 3.00 -11.89
N GLU A 278 3.84 2.36 -12.90
CA GLU A 278 2.50 2.73 -13.37
C GLU A 278 1.43 2.07 -12.49
N VAL A 279 0.42 2.86 -12.14
CA VAL A 279 -0.74 2.42 -11.36
C VAL A 279 -2.01 2.84 -12.07
N PHE A 280 -3.03 1.99 -12.02
CA PHE A 280 -4.39 2.39 -12.35
C PHE A 280 -5.04 3.03 -11.13
N VAL A 281 -5.73 4.14 -11.37
CA VAL A 281 -6.30 4.98 -10.34
C VAL A 281 -7.74 5.31 -10.69
N VAL A 282 -8.62 5.13 -9.71
CA VAL A 282 -9.97 5.70 -9.72
C VAL A 282 -9.94 6.93 -8.82
N ARG A 283 -10.25 8.11 -9.37
CA ARG A 283 -10.21 9.38 -8.64
C ARG A 283 -11.41 10.25 -8.99
N CYS A 284 -11.91 11.00 -8.01
CA CYS A 284 -12.90 12.05 -8.24
C CYS A 284 -12.29 13.29 -8.93
N ASP A 285 -12.97 13.85 -9.92
CA ASP A 285 -12.53 15.07 -10.61
C ASP A 285 -12.74 16.37 -9.79
N ASP A 286 -13.68 16.37 -8.85
CA ASP A 286 -14.05 17.56 -8.09
C ASP A 286 -13.26 17.73 -6.79
N CYS A 287 -13.15 16.65 -6.00
CA CYS A 287 -12.48 16.68 -4.69
C CYS A 287 -11.14 15.95 -4.65
N GLU A 288 -10.71 15.38 -5.78
CA GLU A 288 -9.44 14.67 -5.95
C GLU A 288 -9.25 13.43 -5.04
N GLU A 289 -10.29 13.01 -4.33
CA GLU A 289 -10.27 11.80 -3.49
C GLU A 289 -9.95 10.57 -4.33
N ARG A 290 -8.96 9.80 -3.87
CA ARG A 290 -8.52 8.56 -4.50
C ARG A 290 -9.36 7.41 -3.98
N LEU A 291 -10.00 6.66 -4.87
CA LEU A 291 -10.95 5.60 -4.53
C LEU A 291 -10.36 4.22 -4.71
N LEU A 292 -9.44 4.05 -5.65
CA LEU A 292 -8.76 2.79 -5.93
C LEU A 292 -7.36 3.09 -6.47
N GLU A 293 -6.38 2.29 -6.08
CA GLU A 293 -5.04 2.25 -6.68
C GLU A 293 -4.60 0.78 -6.85
N VAL A 294 -4.24 0.40 -8.08
CA VAL A 294 -3.76 -0.95 -8.40
C VAL A 294 -2.51 -0.84 -9.26
N ASP A 295 -1.48 -1.62 -8.94
CA ASP A 295 -0.27 -1.72 -9.77
C ASP A 295 -0.64 -2.22 -11.18
N ALA A 296 -0.19 -1.51 -12.22
CA ALA A 296 -0.54 -1.87 -13.59
C ALA A 296 0.01 -3.26 -13.97
N ASP A 297 1.22 -3.60 -13.51
CA ASP A 297 1.84 -4.90 -13.71
C ASP A 297 1.05 -6.07 -13.10
N ALA A 298 0.23 -5.81 -12.06
CA ALA A 298 -0.59 -6.85 -11.44
C ALA A 298 -1.82 -7.23 -12.30
N LEU A 299 -2.14 -6.41 -13.32
CA LEU A 299 -3.25 -6.62 -14.23
C LEU A 299 -2.79 -7.12 -15.62
N GLU A 300 -1.48 -7.13 -15.88
CA GLU A 300 -0.94 -7.79 -17.05
C GLU A 300 -0.87 -9.30 -16.79
N PRO A 301 -1.58 -10.16 -17.55
CA PRO A 301 -1.43 -11.60 -17.40
C PRO A 301 0.03 -11.97 -17.67
N GLU A 302 0.63 -12.80 -16.81
CA GLU A 302 1.98 -13.32 -17.03
C GLU A 302 2.05 -13.87 -18.46
N ALA A 303 2.78 -13.17 -19.33
CA ALA A 303 3.06 -13.63 -20.67
C ALA A 303 3.93 -14.89 -20.55
N ALA A 304 3.27 -16.04 -20.62
CA ALA A 304 3.87 -17.37 -20.61
C ALA A 304 4.83 -17.59 -21.80
#